data_AF-A0A945CSV1-F1
#
_entry.id   AF-A0A945CSV1-F1
#
_cell.length_a   1.000
_cell.length_b   1.000
_cell.length_c   1.000
_cell.angle_alpha   90.00
_cell.angle_beta   90.00
_cell.angle_gamma   90.00
#
_symmetry.space_group_name_H-M   'P 1'
#
loop_
_entity.id
_entity.type
_entity.pdbx_description
1 polymer ?
#
loop_
_entity_poly.entity_id
_entity_poly.type
_entity_poly.pdbx_seq_one_letter_code
_entity_poly.pdbx_strand_id
1 'polypeptide(L)'
;MADIKAVYVMTDLEGVAGIDDWDPRHREDAALVRGVRDREEMARLLTGEVVAACEGLQAAGVEEILVNDAHGAGRTILVELVERVSYNDR
;
A
#
# COMPACT_ATOMS: atom_id res chain seq x y z
N MET A 1 6.80 -25.41 13.77
CA MET A 1 6.37 -24.59 12.62
C MET A 1 7.58 -24.34 11.75
N ALA A 2 7.41 -24.22 10.43
CA ALA A 2 8.49 -23.79 9.55
C ALA A 2 8.94 -22.37 9.95
N ASP A 3 10.25 -22.12 9.91
CA ASP A 3 10.83 -20.80 10.10
C ASP A 3 10.63 -20.00 8.81
N ILE A 4 9.59 -19.15 8.78
CA ILE A 4 9.28 -18.32 7.61
C ILE A 4 10.25 -17.15 7.58
N LYS A 5 11.17 -17.16 6.62
CA LYS A 5 12.18 -16.10 6.44
C LYS A 5 11.77 -15.00 5.47
N ALA A 6 10.91 -15.32 4.49
CA ALA A 6 10.51 -14.39 3.45
C ALA A 6 9.00 -14.44 3.22
N VAL A 7 8.39 -13.26 3.00
CA VAL A 7 6.97 -13.10 2.70
C VAL A 7 6.78 -12.15 1.53
N TYR A 8 5.89 -12.53 0.61
CA TYR A 8 5.39 -11.67 -0.45
C TYR A 8 4.03 -11.12 -0.07
N VAL A 9 3.89 -9.80 -0.06
CA VAL A 9 2.65 -9.10 0.26
C VAL A 9 2.12 -8.47 -1.03
N MET A 10 0.89 -8.80 -1.39
CA MET A 10 0.17 -8.15 -2.49
C MET A 10 -0.96 -7.32 -1.90
N THR A 11 -1.09 -6.07 -2.34
CA THR A 11 -1.99 -5.09 -1.73
C THR A 11 -2.95 -4.53 -2.76
N ASP A 12 -4.15 -4.18 -2.34
CA ASP A 12 -5.13 -3.45 -3.14
C ASP A 12 -5.77 -2.35 -2.30
N LEU A 13 -6.35 -1.33 -2.94
CA LEU A 13 -6.84 -0.13 -2.25
C LEU A 13 -8.24 -0.31 -1.67
N GLU A 14 -9.15 -0.89 -2.43
CA GLU A 14 -10.59 -0.89 -2.12
C GLU A 14 -10.95 -1.60 -0.81
N GLY A 15 -10.06 -2.46 -0.28
CA GLY A 15 -10.27 -3.20 0.96
C GLY A 15 -9.66 -2.57 2.23
N VAL A 16 -8.94 -1.46 2.09
CA VAL A 16 -8.23 -0.80 3.21
C VAL A 16 -9.22 -0.22 4.21
N ALA A 17 -8.97 -0.39 5.51
CA ALA A 17 -9.83 0.18 6.54
C ALA A 17 -9.88 1.71 6.45
N GLY A 18 -11.11 2.25 6.43
CA GLY A 18 -11.36 3.67 6.26
C GLY A 18 -11.58 4.11 4.81
N ILE A 19 -11.40 3.23 3.83
CA ILE A 19 -11.82 3.47 2.45
C ILE A 19 -13.24 2.98 2.25
N ASP A 20 -14.13 3.88 1.82
CA ASP A 20 -15.56 3.62 1.61
C ASP A 20 -16.08 4.08 0.23
N ASP A 21 -15.19 4.60 -0.63
CA ASP A 21 -15.48 5.00 -2.01
C ASP A 21 -14.42 4.47 -2.98
N TRP A 22 -14.77 4.42 -4.26
CA TRP A 22 -13.87 3.99 -5.32
C TRP A 22 -12.73 4.99 -5.55
N ASP A 23 -11.58 4.49 -6.03
CA ASP A 23 -10.48 5.37 -6.45
C ASP A 23 -11.00 6.41 -7.49
N PRO A 24 -10.90 7.71 -7.19
CA PRO A 24 -11.45 8.75 -8.04
C PRO A 24 -10.65 9.01 -9.32
N ARG A 25 -9.62 8.22 -9.67
CA ARG A 25 -8.84 8.32 -10.92
C ARG A 25 -9.68 8.47 -12.20
N HIS A 26 -10.90 7.94 -12.22
CA HIS A 26 -11.83 8.02 -13.37
C HIS A 26 -12.94 9.07 -13.22
N ARG A 27 -12.97 9.82 -12.12
CA ARG A 27 -13.94 10.89 -11.91
C ARG A 27 -13.55 12.14 -12.68
N GLU A 28 -14.54 12.97 -13.03
CA GLU A 28 -14.31 14.22 -13.76
C GLU A 28 -13.38 15.19 -13.00
N ASP A 29 -13.40 15.14 -11.67
CA ASP A 29 -12.59 15.98 -10.79
C ASP A 29 -11.28 15.33 -10.35
N ALA A 30 -10.86 14.22 -10.95
CA ALA A 30 -9.64 13.49 -10.58
C ALA A 30 -8.40 14.38 -10.54
N ALA A 31 -8.25 15.27 -11.53
CA ALA A 31 -7.14 16.21 -11.65
C ALA A 31 -7.35 17.53 -10.88
N LEU A 32 -8.51 17.74 -10.28
CA LEU A 32 -8.80 18.91 -9.45
C LEU A 32 -8.37 18.65 -8.01
N VAL A 33 -8.27 19.73 -7.22
CA VAL A 33 -7.82 19.67 -5.82
C VAL A 33 -8.58 18.61 -5.01
N ARG A 34 -9.89 18.46 -5.23
CA ARG A 34 -10.70 17.46 -4.53
C ARG A 34 -10.23 16.03 -4.84
N GLY A 35 -10.20 15.63 -6.12
CA GLY A 35 -9.77 14.28 -6.52
C GLY A 35 -8.29 13.98 -6.24
N VAL A 36 -7.43 15.00 -6.20
CA VAL A 36 -6.04 14.85 -5.75
C VAL A 36 -5.99 14.56 -4.25
N ARG A 37 -6.72 15.32 -3.43
CA ARG A 37 -6.74 15.14 -1.97
C ARG A 37 -7.35 13.81 -1.54
N ASP A 38 -8.43 13.38 -2.19
CA ASP A 38 -9.04 12.06 -1.96
C ASP A 38 -8.00 10.94 -2.20
N ARG A 39 -7.25 11.00 -3.32
CA ARG A 39 -6.21 9.99 -3.63
C ARG A 39 -5.03 10.04 -2.68
N GLU A 40 -4.62 11.24 -2.24
CA GLU A 40 -3.56 11.37 -1.24
C GLU A 40 -3.97 10.76 0.11
N GLU A 41 -5.23 10.93 0.53
CA GLU A 41 -5.77 10.31 1.75
C GLU A 41 -5.80 8.79 1.63
N MET A 42 -6.37 8.28 0.53
CA MET A 42 -6.40 6.85 0.20
C MET A 42 -4.99 6.23 0.19
N ALA A 43 -4.02 6.90 -0.44
CA ALA A 43 -2.61 6.47 -0.47
C ALA A 43 -1.99 6.39 0.94
N ARG A 44 -2.27 7.38 1.81
CA ARG A 44 -1.78 7.37 3.20
C ARG A 44 -2.39 6.22 4.00
N LEU A 45 -3.68 5.94 3.83
CA LEU A 45 -4.36 4.83 4.50
C LEU A 45 -3.80 3.48 4.06
N LEU A 46 -3.72 3.23 2.75
CA LEU A 46 -3.14 1.99 2.22
C LEU A 46 -1.70 1.81 2.70
N THR A 47 -0.87 2.84 2.58
CA THR A 47 0.52 2.78 3.00
C THR A 47 0.64 2.48 4.50
N GLY A 48 -0.21 3.08 5.33
CA GLY A 48 -0.25 2.84 6.77
C GLY A 48 -0.59 1.39 7.12
N GLU A 49 -1.60 0.80 6.48
CA GLU A 49 -1.94 -0.61 6.70
C GLU A 49 -0.83 -1.57 6.27
N VAL A 50 -0.22 -1.30 5.11
CA VAL A 50 0.89 -2.11 4.59
C VAL A 50 2.10 -2.04 5.51
N VAL A 51 2.45 -0.85 6.00
CA VAL A 51 3.53 -0.68 6.98
C VAL A 51 3.21 -1.44 8.27
N ALA A 52 1.99 -1.34 8.81
CA ALA A 52 1.60 -2.06 10.01
C ALA A 52 1.66 -3.60 9.82
N ALA A 53 1.27 -4.10 8.64
CA ALA A 53 1.41 -5.52 8.32
C ALA A 53 2.89 -5.95 8.26
N CYS A 54 3.75 -5.14 7.62
CA CYS A 54 5.19 -5.39 7.55
C CYS A 54 5.84 -5.38 8.95
N GLU A 55 5.50 -4.44 9.81
CA GLU A 55 5.97 -4.39 11.20
C GLU A 55 5.57 -5.66 11.97
N GLY A 56 4.34 -6.14 11.79
CA GLY A 56 3.87 -7.40 12.37
C GLY A 56 4.67 -8.61 11.88
N LEU A 57 4.97 -8.67 10.59
CA LEU A 57 5.79 -9.74 9.99
C LEU A 57 7.24 -9.71 10.53
N GLN A 58 7.84 -8.52 10.61
CA GLN A 58 9.18 -8.35 11.17
C GLN A 58 9.23 -8.75 12.66
N ALA A 59 8.22 -8.36 13.44
CA ALA A 59 8.09 -8.77 14.85
C ALA A 59 7.94 -10.29 15.01
N ALA A 60 7.39 -10.98 14.00
CA ALA A 60 7.32 -12.43 13.94
C ALA A 60 8.62 -13.11 13.47
N GLY A 61 9.67 -12.34 13.14
CA GLY A 61 10.98 -12.85 12.73
C GLY A 61 11.18 -13.03 11.23
N VAL A 62 10.30 -12.46 10.39
CA VAL A 62 10.49 -12.43 8.94
C VAL A 62 11.63 -11.47 8.59
N GLU A 63 12.57 -11.92 7.75
CA GLU A 63 13.79 -11.20 7.39
C GLU A 63 13.67 -10.47 6.05
N GLU A 64 12.85 -10.99 5.14
CA GLU A 64 12.61 -10.42 3.81
C GLU A 64 11.11 -10.22 3.56
N ILE A 65 10.73 -9.00 3.16
CA ILE A 65 9.36 -8.66 2.79
C ILE A 65 9.38 -7.95 1.45
N LEU A 66 8.69 -8.53 0.47
CA LEU A 66 8.49 -7.95 -0.85
C LEU A 66 7.04 -7.50 -0.96
N VAL A 67 6.81 -6.21 -1.18
CA VAL A 67 5.45 -5.65 -1.35
C VAL A 67 5.19 -5.34 -2.82
N ASN A 68 4.04 -5.79 -3.31
CA ASN A 68 3.50 -5.47 -4.62
C ASN A 68 2.20 -4.67 -4.47
N ASP A 69 2.26 -3.41 -4.87
CA ASP A 69 1.09 -2.57 -5.06
C ASP A 69 0.35 -3.04 -6.32
N ALA A 70 -0.73 -3.80 -6.12
CA ALA A 70 -1.54 -4.33 -7.21
C ALA A 70 -2.71 -3.41 -7.57
N HIS A 71 -2.82 -2.24 -6.95
CA HIS A 71 -3.93 -1.34 -7.20
C HIS A 71 -3.71 -0.53 -8.48
N GLY A 72 -4.54 -0.76 -9.49
CA GLY A 72 -4.46 -0.10 -10.79
C GLY A 72 -3.08 -0.21 -11.44
N ALA A 73 -2.35 0.91 -11.53
CA ALA A 73 -1.00 0.95 -12.12
C ALA A 73 0.13 0.65 -11.13
N GLY A 74 -0.18 0.33 -9.86
CA GLY A 74 0.82 0.05 -8.82
C GLY A 74 1.59 1.28 -8.35
N ARG A 75 0.90 2.44 -8.24
CA ARG A 75 1.49 3.74 -7.89
C ARG A 75 0.75 4.45 -6.77
N THR A 76 0.26 3.68 -5.82
CA THR A 76 -0.60 4.12 -4.72
C THR A 76 0.18 4.24 -3.41
N ILE A 77 1.17 3.37 -3.19
CA ILE A 77 2.03 3.44 -2.01
C ILE A 77 2.94 4.67 -2.03
N LEU A 78 3.01 5.34 -0.88
CA LEU A 78 3.97 6.40 -0.58
C LEU A 78 5.31 5.80 -0.16
N VAL A 79 6.22 5.62 -1.12
CA VAL A 79 7.52 4.95 -0.93
C VAL A 79 8.39 5.60 0.15
N GLU A 80 8.22 6.90 0.40
CA GLU A 80 8.94 7.63 1.44
C GLU A 80 8.56 7.21 2.88
N LEU A 81 7.45 6.49 3.05
CA LEU A 81 6.98 6.00 4.35
C LEU A 81 7.32 4.52 4.60
N VAL A 82 7.96 3.85 3.65
CA VAL A 82 8.27 2.42 3.77
C VAL A 82 9.78 2.22 3.93
N GLU A 83 10.22 1.89 5.15
CA GLU A 83 11.63 1.59 5.41
C GLU A 83 11.96 0.13 5.04
N ARG A 84 12.99 -0.06 4.20
CA ARG A 84 13.58 -1.37 3.83
C ARG A 84 12.64 -2.38 3.18
N VAL A 85 11.67 -1.93 2.39
CA VAL A 85 10.89 -2.80 1.51
C VAL A 85 11.34 -2.61 0.07
N SER A 86 11.67 -3.72 -0.60
CA SER A 86 11.91 -3.71 -2.04
C SER A 86 10.57 -3.48 -2.74
N TYR A 87 10.48 -2.45 -3.58
CA TYR A 87 9.30 -2.18 -4.41
C TYR A 87 9.57 -2.60 -5.85
N ASN A 88 8.56 -3.21 -6.48
CA ASN A 88 8.58 -3.55 -7.89
C ASN A 88 8.19 -2.34 -8.77
N ASP A 89 9.01 -1.27 -8.81
CA ASP A 89 8.81 -0.15 -9.75
C ASP A 89 9.80 -0.17 -10.95
N ARG A 90 10.44 -1.33 -11.20
CA ARG A 90 10.96 -1.87 -12.48
C ARG A 90 12.03 -2.95 -12.27
#